data_AF-A0A1F7FFB7-F1
#
_entry.id   AF-A0A1F7FFB7-F1
#
_cell.length_a   1.000
_cell.length_b   1.000
_cell.length_c   1.000
_cell.angle_alpha   90.00
_cell.angle_beta   90.00
_cell.angle_gamma   90.00
#
_symmetry.space_group_name_H-M   'P 1'
#
loop_
_entity.id
_entity.type
_entity.pdbx_description
1 polymer ?
#
loop_
_entity_poly.entity_id
_entity_poly.type
_entity_poly.pdbx_seq_one_letter_code
_entity_poly.pdbx_strand_id
1 'polypeptide(L)'
;MNDKQNRRPFLFWFVVATIFAAFLSGVWLYFNVWLPNRELANYSWSGLAPVNDDALSQRWREISHKVISYPFGNHHDAFLVLETQGNHESIPYLLRALSWQQMPDGNGTVVCTTEHCVDCLQKLTGKDFGCLHEDWVEWWQKEGVRLPVEELAKRAAAASPAEQK
;
A
#
# COMPACT_ATOMS: atom_id res chain seq x y z
N MET A 1 49.56 -29.55 -7.28
CA MET A 1 48.49 -30.47 -7.72
C MET A 1 47.29 -30.54 -6.76
N ASN A 2 47.00 -29.50 -5.95
CA ASN A 2 45.91 -29.52 -4.93
C ASN A 2 44.68 -28.66 -5.26
N ASP A 3 44.68 -27.95 -6.39
CA ASP A 3 43.71 -26.87 -6.62
C ASP A 3 42.35 -27.36 -7.14
N LYS A 4 42.29 -28.58 -7.69
CA LYS A 4 41.03 -29.18 -8.20
C LYS A 4 40.20 -29.87 -7.10
N GLN A 5 40.82 -30.32 -6.01
CA GLN A 5 40.14 -31.09 -4.96
C GLN A 5 39.31 -30.18 -4.04
N ASN A 6 39.76 -28.95 -3.79
CA ASN A 6 39.04 -27.97 -2.96
C ASN A 6 37.89 -27.25 -3.69
N ARG A 7 37.86 -27.29 -5.04
CA ARG A 7 36.81 -26.63 -5.85
C ARG A 7 35.47 -27.38 -5.88
N ARG A 8 35.49 -28.71 -5.74
CA ARG A 8 34.29 -29.55 -5.75
C ARG A 8 33.36 -29.33 -4.55
N PRO A 9 33.83 -29.33 -3.29
CA PRO A 9 32.97 -29.03 -2.15
C PRO A 9 32.49 -27.58 -2.16
N PHE A 10 33.34 -26.64 -2.60
CA PHE A 10 32.94 -25.24 -2.74
C PHE A 10 31.79 -25.08 -3.74
N LEU A 11 31.89 -25.67 -4.93
CA LEU A 11 30.84 -25.60 -5.94
C LEU A 11 29.53 -26.25 -5.44
N PHE A 12 29.63 -27.39 -4.75
CA PHE A 12 28.47 -28.05 -4.17
C PHE A 12 27.76 -27.14 -3.15
N TRP A 13 28.49 -26.58 -2.18
CA TRP A 13 27.91 -25.69 -1.18
C TRP A 13 27.36 -24.40 -1.78
N PHE A 14 28.02 -23.86 -2.82
CA PHE A 14 27.51 -22.72 -3.56
C PHE A 14 26.14 -23.03 -4.19
N VAL A 15 26.01 -24.17 -4.88
CA VAL A 15 24.72 -24.58 -5.48
C VAL A 15 23.64 -24.77 -4.42
N VAL A 16 23.96 -25.43 -3.30
CA VAL A 16 23.02 -25.61 -2.19
C VAL A 16 22.58 -24.26 -1.62
N ALA A 17 23.51 -23.33 -1.39
CA ALA A 17 23.22 -21.99 -0.90
C ALA A 17 22.34 -21.19 -1.89
N THR A 18 22.60 -21.29 -3.20
CA THR A 18 21.77 -20.65 -4.23
C THR A 18 20.35 -21.20 -4.24
N ILE A 19 20.18 -22.53 -4.18
CA ILE A 19 18.85 -23.16 -4.12
C ILE A 19 18.10 -22.71 -2.86
N PHE A 20 18.77 -22.70 -1.71
CA PHE A 20 18.17 -22.26 -0.46
C PHE A 20 17.76 -20.78 -0.49
N ALA A 21 18.62 -19.91 -1.03
CA ALA A 21 18.30 -18.49 -1.22
C ALA A 21 17.10 -18.29 -2.16
N ALA A 22 17.03 -19.06 -3.26
CA ALA A 22 15.90 -19.03 -4.18
C ALA A 22 14.59 -19.49 -3.52
N PHE A 23 14.65 -20.55 -2.71
CA PHE A 23 13.51 -21.04 -1.93
C PHE A 23 13.00 -19.97 -0.95
N LEU A 24 13.89 -19.38 -0.14
CA LEU A 24 13.51 -18.33 0.80
C LEU A 24 12.93 -17.09 0.09
N SER A 25 13.50 -16.71 -1.05
CA SER A 25 12.98 -15.61 -1.87
C SER A 25 11.57 -15.92 -2.39
N GLY A 26 11.32 -17.16 -2.84
CA GLY A 26 10.01 -17.62 -3.28
C GLY A 26 8.96 -17.59 -2.16
N VAL A 27 9.33 -18.07 -0.96
CA VAL A 27 8.48 -18.00 0.23
C VAL A 27 8.15 -16.55 0.57
N TRP A 28 9.14 -15.66 0.54
CA TRP A 28 8.94 -14.24 0.82
C TRP A 28 7.99 -13.58 -0.19
N LEU A 29 8.18 -13.83 -1.49
CA LEU A 29 7.29 -13.31 -2.55
C LEU A 29 5.86 -13.85 -2.40
N TYR A 30 5.71 -15.13 -2.04
CA TYR A 30 4.40 -15.71 -1.82
C TYR A 30 3.62 -14.98 -0.72
N PHE A 31 4.23 -14.78 0.45
CA PHE A 31 3.54 -14.19 1.61
C PHE A 31 3.40 -12.66 1.55
N ASN A 32 4.32 -11.95 0.89
CA ASN A 32 4.32 -10.48 0.88
C ASN A 32 3.71 -9.87 -0.38
N VAL A 33 3.63 -10.64 -1.47
CA VAL A 33 3.15 -10.13 -2.76
C VAL A 33 1.93 -10.93 -3.22
N TRP A 34 2.08 -12.23 -3.44
CA TRP A 34 1.03 -13.01 -4.09
C TRP A 34 -0.21 -13.20 -3.20
N LEU A 35 0.00 -13.61 -1.95
CA LEU A 35 -1.09 -13.90 -1.01
C LEU A 35 -1.95 -12.65 -0.71
N PRO A 36 -1.40 -11.47 -0.38
CA PRO A 36 -2.19 -10.26 -0.16
C PRO A 36 -3.02 -9.85 -1.38
N ASN A 37 -2.43 -9.91 -2.58
CA ASN A 37 -3.15 -9.60 -3.82
C ASN A 37 -4.30 -10.59 -4.07
N ARG A 38 -4.09 -11.88 -3.80
CA ARG A 38 -5.14 -12.90 -3.90
C ARG A 38 -6.24 -12.69 -2.86
N GLU A 39 -5.89 -12.39 -1.60
CA GLU A 39 -6.88 -12.12 -0.55
C GLU A 39 -7.73 -10.90 -0.90
N LEU A 40 -7.09 -9.83 -1.38
CA LEU A 40 -7.77 -8.61 -1.82
C LEU A 40 -8.66 -8.85 -3.06
N ALA A 41 -8.23 -9.65 -4.03
CA ALA A 41 -9.09 -9.99 -5.18
C ALA A 41 -10.34 -10.82 -4.80
N ASN A 42 -10.29 -11.50 -3.65
CA ASN A 42 -11.46 -12.21 -3.09
C ASN A 42 -12.24 -11.35 -2.10
N TYR A 43 -11.84 -10.09 -1.88
CA TYR A 43 -12.60 -9.15 -1.07
C TYR A 43 -13.93 -8.85 -1.77
N SER A 44 -15.02 -9.45 -1.29
CA SER A 44 -16.35 -9.10 -1.76
C SER A 44 -16.84 -7.89 -0.98
N TRP A 45 -17.04 -6.77 -1.68
CA TRP A 45 -17.67 -5.58 -1.10
C TRP A 45 -19.12 -5.84 -0.65
N SER A 46 -19.74 -6.90 -1.20
CA SER A 46 -21.05 -7.44 -0.82
C SER A 46 -21.03 -8.38 0.40
N GLY A 47 -19.85 -8.69 0.95
CA GLY A 47 -19.69 -9.54 2.12
C GLY A 47 -20.08 -8.80 3.39
N LEU A 48 -21.03 -9.38 4.12
CA LEU A 48 -21.57 -8.99 5.43
C LEU A 48 -20.51 -8.90 6.55
N ALA A 49 -19.48 -8.09 6.38
CA ALA A 49 -18.64 -7.68 7.49
C ALA A 49 -19.46 -6.66 8.31
N PRO A 50 -19.82 -6.96 9.58
CA PRO A 50 -20.44 -5.96 10.41
C PRO A 50 -19.51 -4.75 10.47
N VAL A 51 -20.07 -3.56 10.30
CA VAL A 51 -19.40 -2.23 10.26
C VAL A 51 -18.49 -1.96 11.48
N ASN A 52 -18.50 -2.84 12.49
CA ASN A 52 -17.86 -2.67 13.79
C ASN A 52 -16.89 -3.81 14.18
N ASP A 53 -16.38 -4.60 13.23
CA ASP A 53 -15.29 -5.56 13.53
C ASP A 53 -13.92 -4.91 13.31
N ASP A 54 -13.41 -4.23 14.33
CA ASP A 54 -12.11 -3.55 14.33
C ASP A 54 -10.96 -4.46 13.89
N ALA A 55 -11.01 -5.75 14.24
CA ALA A 55 -9.96 -6.71 13.89
C ALA A 55 -9.99 -7.03 12.38
N LEU A 56 -11.19 -7.13 11.80
CA LEU A 56 -11.36 -7.32 10.37
C LEU A 56 -10.93 -6.06 9.60
N SER A 57 -11.31 -4.88 10.07
CA SER A 57 -10.88 -3.58 9.50
C SER A 57 -9.36 -3.42 9.52
N GLN A 58 -8.71 -3.78 10.63
CA GLN A 58 -7.25 -3.79 10.73
C GLN A 58 -6.62 -4.76 9.71
N ARG A 59 -7.13 -6.00 9.61
CA ARG A 59 -6.60 -6.99 8.67
C ARG A 59 -6.67 -6.49 7.23
N TRP A 60 -7.78 -5.91 6.81
CA TRP A 60 -7.93 -5.40 5.44
C TRP A 60 -7.01 -4.21 5.17
N ARG A 61 -6.83 -3.32 6.16
CA ARG A 61 -5.85 -2.23 6.06
C ARG A 61 -4.43 -2.77 5.89
N GLU A 62 -4.02 -3.77 6.68
CA GLU A 62 -2.70 -4.40 6.56
C GLU A 62 -2.48 -5.09 5.21
N ILE A 63 -3.50 -5.79 4.69
CA ILE A 63 -3.47 -6.40 3.35
C ILE A 63 -3.28 -5.31 2.29
N SER A 64 -4.06 -4.23 2.35
CA SER A 64 -3.95 -3.11 1.41
C SER A 64 -2.59 -2.43 1.49
N HIS A 65 -2.05 -2.19 2.69
CA HIS A 65 -0.69 -1.64 2.87
C HIS A 65 0.37 -2.51 2.19
N LYS A 66 0.28 -3.85 2.32
CA LYS A 66 1.19 -4.77 1.63
C LYS A 66 1.06 -4.68 0.12
N VAL A 67 -0.17 -4.64 -0.40
CA VAL A 67 -0.43 -4.56 -1.85
C VAL A 67 0.16 -3.27 -2.44
N ILE A 68 -0.07 -2.12 -1.80
CA ILE A 68 0.41 -0.82 -2.31
C ILE A 68 1.87 -0.50 -1.95
N SER A 69 2.54 -1.38 -1.19
CA SER A 69 3.97 -1.24 -0.87
C SER A 69 4.90 -1.55 -2.05
N TYR A 70 4.35 -2.08 -3.15
CA TYR A 70 5.07 -2.46 -4.35
C TYR A 70 4.51 -1.71 -5.56
N PRO A 71 5.29 -1.53 -6.64
CA PRO A 71 4.81 -0.83 -7.84
C PRO A 71 3.85 -1.67 -8.70
N PHE A 72 3.48 -2.87 -8.25
CA PHE A 72 2.59 -3.78 -8.98
C PHE A 72 1.64 -4.48 -8.00
N GLY A 73 0.41 -4.72 -8.45
CA GLY A 73 -0.62 -5.37 -7.67
C GLY A 73 -1.99 -4.77 -7.95
N ASN A 74 -2.98 -5.21 -7.18
CA ASN A 74 -4.34 -4.72 -7.23
C ASN A 74 -4.47 -3.42 -6.40
N HIS A 75 -3.82 -2.34 -6.86
CA HIS A 75 -3.82 -1.06 -6.17
C HIS A 75 -5.21 -0.44 -6.11
N HIS A 76 -6.01 -0.59 -7.18
CA HIS A 76 -7.37 -0.07 -7.27
C HIS A 76 -8.22 -0.51 -6.07
N ASP A 77 -8.34 -1.82 -5.85
CA ASP A 77 -9.16 -2.34 -4.75
C ASP A 77 -8.52 -2.05 -3.39
N ALA A 78 -7.19 -1.97 -3.33
CA ALA A 78 -6.49 -1.63 -2.10
C ALA A 78 -6.83 -0.20 -1.66
N PHE A 79 -6.89 0.75 -2.60
CA PHE A 79 -7.30 2.12 -2.33
C PHE A 79 -8.77 2.19 -1.91
N LEU A 80 -9.69 1.51 -2.61
CA LEU A 80 -11.10 1.46 -2.18
C LEU A 80 -11.27 0.92 -0.75
N VAL A 81 -10.52 -0.12 -0.39
CA VAL A 81 -10.50 -0.63 0.99
C VAL A 81 -9.95 0.42 1.96
N LEU A 82 -8.86 1.10 1.63
CA LEU A 82 -8.28 2.15 2.48
C LEU A 82 -9.14 3.40 2.57
N GLU A 83 -10.01 3.66 1.61
CA GLU A 83 -10.96 4.76 1.67
C GLU A 83 -11.96 4.53 2.82
N THR A 84 -12.33 3.27 3.09
CA THR A 84 -13.30 2.90 4.12
C THR A 84 -12.63 2.50 5.44
N GLN A 85 -11.47 1.85 5.39
CA GLN A 85 -10.78 1.24 6.55
C GLN A 85 -9.44 1.90 6.90
N GLY A 86 -9.01 2.88 6.11
CA GLY A 86 -7.74 3.58 6.29
C GLY A 86 -7.74 4.45 7.55
N ASN A 87 -6.54 4.66 8.09
CA ASN A 87 -6.30 5.55 9.21
C ASN A 87 -5.02 6.36 8.92
N HIS A 88 -4.57 7.14 9.91
CA HIS A 88 -3.34 7.93 9.80
C HIS A 88 -2.10 7.10 9.41
N GLU A 89 -2.03 5.82 9.78
CA GLU A 89 -0.91 4.92 9.44
C GLU A 89 -0.86 4.61 7.94
N SER A 90 -1.98 4.75 7.22
CA SER A 90 -2.05 4.54 5.77
C SER A 90 -1.37 5.66 4.97
N ILE A 91 -1.20 6.85 5.55
CA ILE A 91 -0.73 8.03 4.79
C ILE A 91 0.64 7.80 4.15
N PRO A 92 1.68 7.32 4.86
CA PRO A 92 2.98 7.07 4.22
C PRO A 92 2.92 6.02 3.10
N TYR A 93 2.05 5.02 3.23
CA TYR A 93 1.87 4.01 2.18
C TYR A 93 1.19 4.58 0.95
N LEU A 94 0.14 5.40 1.14
CA LEU A 94 -0.56 6.09 0.06
C LEU A 94 0.35 7.09 -0.66
N LEU A 95 1.15 7.88 0.08
CA LEU A 95 2.16 8.78 -0.50
C LEU A 95 3.14 8.02 -1.38
N ARG A 96 3.71 6.94 -0.84
CA ARG A 96 4.60 6.07 -1.62
C ARG A 96 3.89 5.46 -2.81
N ALA A 97 2.65 5.00 -2.67
CA ALA A 97 1.88 4.39 -3.75
C ALA A 97 1.60 5.39 -4.88
N LEU A 98 1.32 6.65 -4.54
CA LEU A 98 1.11 7.75 -5.49
C LEU A 98 2.32 7.97 -6.40
N SER A 99 3.55 7.76 -5.91
CA SER A 99 4.78 7.91 -6.71
C SER A 99 4.89 6.98 -7.92
N TRP A 100 4.14 5.88 -7.95
CA TRP A 100 4.12 4.92 -9.06
C TRP A 100 2.85 5.05 -9.91
N GLN A 101 1.90 5.92 -9.54
CA GLN A 101 0.66 6.09 -10.30
C GLN A 101 0.84 7.01 -11.50
N GLN A 102 -0.07 6.90 -12.46
CA GLN A 102 -0.01 7.71 -13.68
C GLN A 102 -0.42 9.15 -13.39
N MET A 103 0.37 10.08 -13.92
CA MET A 103 0.01 11.49 -13.97
C MET A 103 -1.24 11.70 -14.84
N PRO A 104 -1.99 12.78 -14.61
CA PRO A 104 -3.06 13.19 -15.51
C PRO A 104 -2.52 13.29 -16.94
N ASP A 105 -3.31 12.85 -17.93
CA ASP A 105 -2.95 13.07 -19.34
C ASP A 105 -3.02 14.56 -19.72
N GLY A 106 -2.67 14.88 -20.97
CA GLY A 106 -2.70 16.28 -21.47
C GLY A 106 -4.09 16.94 -21.45
N ASN A 107 -5.15 16.16 -21.20
CA ASN A 107 -6.52 16.64 -21.04
C ASN A 107 -6.93 16.75 -19.55
N GLY A 108 -6.03 16.44 -18.62
CA GLY A 108 -6.30 16.39 -17.19
C GLY A 108 -7.05 15.12 -16.75
N THR A 109 -7.16 14.10 -17.60
CA THR A 109 -7.82 12.83 -17.26
C THR A 109 -6.88 11.99 -16.40
N VAL A 110 -7.40 11.52 -15.27
CA VAL A 110 -6.67 10.69 -14.31
C VAL A 110 -7.20 9.26 -14.39
N VAL A 111 -6.33 8.27 -14.25
CA VAL A 111 -6.76 6.86 -14.14
C VAL A 111 -7.46 6.68 -12.80
N CYS A 112 -8.59 5.98 -12.77
CA CYS A 112 -9.39 5.75 -11.54
C CYS A 112 -8.54 5.26 -10.34
N THR A 113 -7.48 4.51 -10.59
CA THR A 113 -6.56 4.05 -9.55
C THR A 113 -5.80 5.21 -8.88
N THR A 114 -5.34 6.20 -9.64
CA THR A 114 -4.70 7.40 -9.09
C THR A 114 -5.74 8.25 -8.33
N GLU A 115 -6.95 8.38 -8.88
CA GLU A 115 -8.05 9.13 -8.25
C GLU A 115 -8.37 8.56 -6.86
N HIS A 116 -8.59 7.25 -6.73
CA HIS A 116 -8.85 6.63 -5.42
C HIS A 116 -7.70 6.79 -4.42
N CYS A 117 -6.44 6.82 -4.89
CA CYS A 117 -5.30 7.10 -4.01
C CYS A 117 -5.35 8.53 -3.46
N VAL A 118 -5.68 9.50 -4.31
CA VAL A 118 -5.81 10.91 -3.93
C VAL A 118 -7.02 11.11 -3.02
N ASP A 119 -8.17 10.52 -3.33
CA ASP A 119 -9.38 10.58 -2.50
C ASP A 119 -9.10 10.05 -1.09
N CYS A 120 -8.37 8.93 -0.98
CA CYS A 120 -7.92 8.40 0.31
C CYS A 120 -7.05 9.41 1.07
N LEU A 121 -6.06 10.01 0.40
CA LEU A 121 -5.19 11.01 1.01
C LEU A 121 -5.99 12.24 1.46
N GLN A 122 -6.91 12.73 0.64
CA GLN A 122 -7.78 13.85 0.98
C GLN A 122 -8.65 13.54 2.19
N LYS A 123 -9.29 12.37 2.19
CA LYS A 123 -10.14 11.91 3.29
C LYS A 123 -9.38 11.76 4.60
N LEU A 124 -8.15 11.25 4.56
CA LEU A 124 -7.34 11.01 5.78
C LEU A 124 -6.64 12.27 6.30
N THR A 125 -6.41 13.27 5.46
CA THR A 125 -5.62 14.46 5.82
C THR A 125 -6.43 15.75 5.90
N GLY A 126 -7.60 15.78 5.26
CA GLY A 126 -8.41 16.98 5.02
C GLY A 126 -7.71 18.02 4.15
N LYS A 127 -6.76 17.61 3.31
CA LYS A 127 -6.04 18.47 2.37
C LYS A 127 -6.33 18.03 0.95
N ASP A 128 -6.26 18.96 0.01
CA ASP A 128 -6.32 18.67 -1.41
C ASP A 128 -5.14 19.33 -2.12
N PHE A 129 -4.25 18.50 -2.67
CA PHE A 129 -3.11 18.90 -3.49
C PHE A 129 -3.20 18.31 -4.90
N GLY A 130 -4.37 17.76 -5.29
CA GLY A 130 -4.55 17.06 -6.56
C GLY A 130 -3.73 15.79 -6.68
N CYS A 131 -3.27 15.47 -7.89
CA CYS A 131 -2.61 14.21 -8.23
C CYS A 131 -1.07 14.26 -8.20
N LEU A 132 -0.47 15.41 -7.88
CA LEU A 132 0.98 15.57 -7.90
C LEU A 132 1.60 15.01 -6.63
N HIS A 133 2.40 13.95 -6.77
CA HIS A 133 3.07 13.29 -5.67
C HIS A 133 3.97 14.24 -4.88
N GLU A 134 4.65 15.16 -5.56
CA GLU A 134 5.60 16.10 -4.96
C GLU A 134 4.94 17.02 -3.94
N ASP A 135 3.76 17.57 -4.26
CA ASP A 135 3.02 18.50 -3.39
C ASP A 135 2.58 17.80 -2.09
N TRP A 136 2.10 16.57 -2.23
CA TRP A 136 1.72 15.71 -1.11
C TRP A 136 2.91 15.40 -0.18
N VAL A 137 4.07 15.05 -0.75
CA VAL A 137 5.28 14.74 0.02
C VAL A 137 5.84 15.99 0.69
N GLU A 138 5.86 17.13 -0.01
CA GLU A 138 6.33 18.39 0.54
C GLU A 138 5.52 18.79 1.77
N TRP A 139 4.19 18.73 1.69
CA TRP A 139 3.31 19.00 2.83
C TRP A 139 3.54 18.00 3.96
N TRP A 140 3.62 16.70 3.67
CA TRP A 140 3.80 15.67 4.69
C TRP A 140 5.09 15.88 5.49
N GLN A 141 6.19 16.23 4.83
CA GLN A 141 7.48 16.49 5.48
C GLN A 141 7.50 17.80 6.27
N LYS A 142 6.78 18.84 5.83
CA LYS A 142 6.72 20.15 6.48
C LYS A 142 5.76 20.20 7.67
N GLU A 143 4.60 19.56 7.55
CA GLU A 143 3.54 19.65 8.54
C GLU A 143 3.02 18.27 8.94
N GLY A 144 2.62 17.45 7.96
CA GLY A 144 1.83 16.24 8.19
C GLY A 144 2.43 15.26 9.21
N VAL A 145 3.73 14.96 9.10
CA VAL A 145 4.44 14.05 10.02
C VAL A 145 4.53 14.55 11.46
N ARG A 146 4.32 15.86 11.69
CA ARG A 146 4.38 16.49 13.02
C ARG A 146 3.00 16.63 13.66
N LEU A 147 1.92 16.34 12.93
CA LEU A 147 0.56 16.45 13.46
C LEU A 147 0.27 15.31 14.44
N PRO A 148 -0.33 15.60 15.60
CA PRO A 148 -0.88 14.57 16.47
C PRO A 148 -1.94 13.74 15.73
N VAL A 149 -2.06 12.46 16.08
CA VAL A 149 -3.03 11.54 15.48
C VAL A 149 -4.45 12.05 15.63
N GLU A 150 -4.75 12.69 16.76
CA GLU A 150 -6.06 13.26 17.07
C GLU A 150 -6.40 14.43 16.14
N GLU A 151 -5.40 15.24 15.77
CA GLU A 151 -5.57 16.35 14.85
C GLU A 151 -5.79 15.84 13.42
N LEU A 152 -5.07 14.80 12.99
CA LEU A 152 -5.32 14.12 11.71
C LEU A 152 -6.72 13.51 11.66
N ALA A 153 -7.14 12.81 12.72
CA ALA A 153 -8.48 12.24 12.82
C ALA A 153 -9.58 13.32 12.79
N LYS A 154 -9.35 14.45 13.46
CA LYS A 154 -10.26 15.60 13.44
C LYS A 154 -10.39 16.20 12.04
N ARG A 155 -9.27 16.38 11.32
CA ARG A 155 -9.28 16.87 9.94
C ARG A 155 -9.99 15.90 9.00
N ALA A 156 -9.76 14.60 9.15
CA ALA A 156 -10.44 13.57 8.38
C ALA A 156 -11.96 13.59 8.62
N ALA A 157 -12.39 13.73 9.88
CA ALA A 157 -13.80 13.85 10.23
C ALA A 157 -14.45 15.13 9.66
N ALA A 158 -13.70 16.23 9.54
CA ALA A 158 -14.19 17.47 8.94
C ALA A 158 -14.24 17.42 7.40
N ALA A 159 -13.40 16.60 6.78
CA ALA A 159 -13.33 16.43 5.33
C ALA A 159 -14.38 15.47 4.78
N SER A 160 -14.84 14.52 5.59
CA SER A 160 -15.98 13.67 5.25
C SER A 160 -17.25 14.52 5.29
N PRO A 161 -18.01 14.69 4.19
CA PRO A 161 -19.32 15.31 4.25
C PRO A 161 -20.14 14.52 5.28
N ALA A 162 -20.72 15.21 6.27
CA ALA A 162 -21.82 14.63 7.03
C ALA A 162 -22.83 14.10 6.01
N GLU A 163 -23.16 12.81 6.10
CA GLU A 163 -24.10 12.11 5.22
C GLU A 163 -25.17 13.08 4.71
N GLN A 164 -25.11 13.47 3.43
CA GLN A 164 -26.27 14.03 2.75
C GLN A 164 -27.26 12.87 2.58
N LYS A 165 -28.02 12.61 3.65
CA LYS A 165 -29.30 11.91 3.59
C LYS A 165 -30.40 12.88 3.21
#